data_AF-A0AB37S981-F1
#
_entry.id   AF-A0AB37S981-F1
#
_cell.length_a   1.000
_cell.length_b   1.000
_cell.length_c   1.000
_cell.angle_alpha   90.00
_cell.angle_beta   90.00
_cell.angle_gamma   90.00
#
_symmetry.space_group_name_H-M   'P 1'
#
loop_
_entity.id
_entity.type
_entity.pdbx_description
1 polymer ?
#
loop_
_entity_poly.entity_id
_entity_poly.type
_entity_poly.pdbx_seq_one_letter_code
_entity_poly.pdbx_strand_id
1 'polypeptide(L)'
;MIINLNESQIRALDQVRAVLDGTRTLDFAPAACPHERREWVASVLRRFRYDQLKRPHRGLVLRYLRRFSGFSRAHMTLLVQRWVQGPRLAWLKGTPANAFARR
;
A
#
# COMPACT_ATOMS: atom_id res chain seq x y z
N MET A 1 -3.43 -11.29 14.77
CA MET A 1 -3.24 -10.21 15.75
C MET A 1 -3.75 -8.95 15.08
N ILE A 2 -4.87 -8.42 15.56
CA ILE A 2 -5.60 -7.32 14.92
C ILE A 2 -4.71 -6.08 14.93
N ILE A 3 -4.56 -5.44 13.76
CA ILE A 3 -3.88 -4.14 13.64
C ILE A 3 -4.77 -3.11 14.33
N ASN A 4 -4.49 -2.77 15.60
CA ASN A 4 -4.99 -1.55 16.23
C ASN A 4 -4.15 -0.36 15.74
N LEU A 5 -4.13 -0.13 14.43
CA LEU A 5 -3.92 1.23 13.97
C LEU A 5 -5.23 1.92 14.30
N ASN A 6 -5.21 3.05 15.00
CA ASN A 6 -6.38 3.89 15.19
C ASN A 6 -6.73 4.54 13.83
N GLU A 7 -7.03 3.70 12.83
CA GLU A 7 -7.25 4.00 11.42
C GLU A 7 -8.34 5.03 11.23
N SER A 8 -9.28 5.07 12.17
CA SER A 8 -10.36 6.03 12.26
C SER A 8 -9.85 7.48 12.28
N GLN A 9 -8.60 7.72 12.70
CA GLN A 9 -7.98 9.03 12.86
C GLN A 9 -7.29 9.60 11.61
N ILE A 10 -7.05 8.78 10.58
CA ILE A 10 -6.36 9.17 9.34
C ILE A 10 -7.36 9.04 8.18
N ARG A 11 -8.12 10.12 7.96
CA ARG A 11 -9.12 10.26 6.90
C ARG A 11 -8.74 11.31 5.86
N ALA A 12 -7.80 12.21 6.18
CA ALA A 12 -7.38 13.31 5.32
C ALA A 12 -5.86 13.31 5.06
N LEU A 13 -5.46 13.83 3.90
CA LEU A 13 -4.05 13.93 3.49
C LEU A 13 -3.24 14.85 4.41
N ASP A 14 -3.86 15.88 4.99
CA ASP A 14 -3.20 16.73 6.00
C ASP A 14 -2.83 15.96 7.26
N GLN A 15 -3.65 14.99 7.68
CA GLN A 15 -3.33 14.13 8.82
C GLN A 15 -2.18 13.18 8.47
N VAL A 16 -2.13 12.69 7.23
CA VAL A 16 -0.98 11.93 6.72
C VAL A 16 0.29 12.77 6.78
N ARG A 17 0.23 14.04 6.36
CA ARG A 17 1.35 14.97 6.44
C ARG A 17 1.79 15.21 7.89
N ALA A 18 0.86 15.54 8.79
CA ALA A 18 1.15 15.76 10.21
C ALA A 18 1.83 14.56 10.89
N VAL A 19 1.47 13.33 10.49
CA VAL A 19 2.15 12.11 10.96
C VAL A 19 3.54 11.94 10.36
N LEU A 20 3.71 12.27 9.08
CA LEU A 20 5.03 12.21 8.43
C LEU A 20 6.00 13.24 9.01
N ASP A 21 5.50 14.43 9.32
CA ASP A 21 6.24 15.56 9.91
C ASP A 21 6.51 15.36 11.42
N GLY A 22 5.94 14.30 12.03
CA GLY A 22 6.15 13.97 13.44
C GLY A 22 5.32 14.81 14.41
N THR A 23 4.48 15.72 13.90
CA THR A 23 3.54 16.53 14.69
C THR A 23 2.47 15.67 15.35
N ARG A 24 2.20 14.48 14.79
CA ARG A 24 1.27 13.50 15.36
C ARG A 24 1.94 12.14 15.47
N THR A 25 2.02 11.63 16.69
CA THR A 25 2.48 10.26 16.97
C THR A 25 1.33 9.28 16.77
N LEU A 26 1.61 8.18 16.09
CA LEU A 26 0.71 7.03 15.99
C LEU A 26 1.43 5.83 16.58
N ASP A 27 0.84 5.19 17.59
CA ASP A 27 1.27 3.87 18.02
C ASP A 27 0.99 2.88 16.90
N PHE A 28 2.05 2.25 16.40
CA PHE A 28 1.95 1.31 15.30
C PHE A 28 2.75 0.05 15.59
N ALA A 29 2.04 -1.07 15.63
CA ALA A 29 2.62 -2.39 15.57
C ALA A 29 2.33 -3.00 14.19
N PRO A 30 3.34 -3.33 13.38
CA PRO A 30 3.10 -4.01 12.11
C PRO A 30 2.40 -5.35 12.36
N ALA A 31 1.33 -5.60 11.60
CA ALA A 31 0.60 -6.87 11.66
C ALA A 31 1.56 -8.07 11.63
N ALA A 32 1.32 -9.10 12.42
CA ALA A 32 2.18 -10.29 12.37
C ALA A 32 2.12 -10.96 10.98
N CYS A 33 0.98 -10.91 10.31
CA CYS A 33 0.74 -11.58 9.03
C CYS A 33 0.98 -10.65 7.82
N PRO A 34 1.78 -11.06 6.81
CA PRO A 34 1.96 -10.30 5.58
C PRO A 34 0.67 -10.03 4.80
N HIS A 35 -0.33 -10.92 4.92
CA HIS A 35 -1.64 -10.75 4.29
C HIS A 35 -2.42 -9.58 4.92
N GLU A 36 -2.50 -9.52 6.25
CA GLU A 36 -3.15 -8.42 6.98
C GLU A 36 -2.51 -7.05 6.62
N ARG A 37 -1.18 -6.99 6.48
CA ARG A 37 -0.48 -5.78 6.02
C ARG A 37 -0.87 -5.37 4.61
N ARG A 38 -1.11 -6.33 3.70
CA ARG A 38 -1.53 -6.04 2.32
C ARG A 38 -2.97 -5.53 2.27
N GLU A 39 -3.88 -6.15 3.05
CA GLU A 39 -5.27 -5.69 3.19
C GLU A 39 -5.35 -4.28 3.77
N TRP A 40 -4.51 -4.01 4.78
CA TRP A 40 -4.35 -2.67 5.35
C TRP A 40 -3.93 -1.64 4.29
N VAL A 41 -2.89 -1.94 3.51
CA VAL A 41 -2.44 -1.06 2.40
C VAL A 41 -3.60 -0.82 1.41
N ALA A 42 -4.31 -1.86 1.01
CA ALA A 42 -5.43 -1.75 0.08
C ALA A 42 -6.60 -0.92 0.65
N SER A 43 -6.88 -1.01 1.95
CA SER A 43 -7.87 -0.16 2.65
C SER A 43 -7.49 1.31 2.58
N VAL A 44 -6.22 1.65 2.88
CA VAL A 44 -5.72 3.03 2.84
C VAL A 44 -5.75 3.59 1.41
N LEU A 45 -5.33 2.81 0.40
CA LEU A 45 -5.38 3.23 -1.00
C LEU A 45 -6.81 3.53 -1.47
N ARG A 46 -7.78 2.69 -1.09
CA ARG A 46 -9.22 2.91 -1.36
C ARG A 46 -9.72 4.19 -0.68
N ARG A 47 -9.42 4.36 0.61
CA ARG A 47 -9.88 5.51 1.41
C ARG A 47 -9.43 6.85 0.82
N PHE A 48 -8.18 6.92 0.35
CA PHE A 48 -7.62 8.13 -0.24
C PHE A 48 -7.91 8.29 -1.73
N ARG A 49 -8.65 7.36 -2.35
CA ARG A 49 -8.89 7.32 -3.80
C ARG A 49 -7.58 7.53 -4.56
N TYR A 50 -6.57 6.71 -4.22
CA TYR A 50 -5.18 6.93 -4.62
C TYR A 50 -5.00 7.06 -6.15
N ASP A 51 -5.82 6.34 -6.90
CA ASP A 51 -5.94 6.43 -8.36
C ASP A 51 -6.27 7.85 -8.85
N GLN A 52 -7.06 8.60 -8.09
CA GLN A 52 -7.52 9.96 -8.42
C GLN A 52 -6.62 11.06 -7.84
N LEU A 53 -5.66 10.72 -6.99
CA LEU A 53 -4.76 11.70 -6.38
C LEU A 53 -3.81 12.33 -7.40
N LYS A 54 -3.55 13.63 -7.25
CA LYS A 54 -2.48 14.32 -7.98
C LYS A 54 -1.10 13.78 -7.53
N ARG A 55 -0.09 13.90 -8.40
CA ARG A 55 1.30 13.46 -8.16
C ARG A 55 1.87 13.81 -6.76
N PRO A 56 1.74 15.05 -6.23
CA PRO A 56 2.29 15.37 -4.91
C PRO A 56 1.61 14.58 -3.78
N HIS A 57 0.30 14.38 -3.84
CA HIS A 57 -0.46 13.65 -2.82
C HIS A 57 -0.18 12.14 -2.86
N ARG A 58 0.05 11.58 -4.06
CA ARG A 58 0.48 10.18 -4.20
C ARG A 58 1.79 9.91 -3.44
N GLY A 59 2.74 10.84 -3.53
CA GLY A 59 4.03 10.73 -2.83
C GLY A 59 3.90 10.77 -1.30
N LEU A 60 2.91 11.49 -0.76
CA LEU A 60 2.61 11.50 0.68
C LEU A 60 2.05 10.16 1.13
N VAL A 61 1.03 9.65 0.43
CA VAL A 61 0.42 8.35 0.75
C VAL A 61 1.45 7.22 0.65
N LEU A 62 2.32 7.21 -0.37
CA LEU A 62 3.39 6.21 -0.49
C LEU A 62 4.43 6.27 0.64
N ARG A 63 4.77 7.45 1.15
CA ARG A 63 5.68 7.58 2.29
C ARG A 63 5.04 7.04 3.56
N TYR A 64 3.78 7.40 3.78
CA TYR A 64 2.98 6.90 4.89
C TYR A 64 2.87 5.38 4.88
N LEU A 65 2.43 4.80 3.76
CA LEU A 65 2.29 3.35 3.62
C LEU A 65 3.60 2.61 3.89
N ARG A 66 4.74 3.12 3.43
CA ARG A 66 6.04 2.48 3.68
C ARG A 66 6.47 2.53 5.13
N ARG A 67 6.29 3.70 5.78
CA ARG A 67 6.65 3.90 7.18
C ARG A 67 5.92 2.92 8.09
N PHE A 68 4.66 2.63 7.79
CA PHE A 68 3.82 1.79 8.63
C PHE A 68 3.73 0.33 8.13
N SER A 69 3.76 0.02 6.84
CA SER A 69 3.64 -1.38 6.41
C SER A 69 4.91 -2.24 6.68
N GLY A 70 6.06 -1.61 6.88
CA GLY A 70 7.36 -2.30 6.96
C GLY A 70 7.79 -2.97 5.64
N PHE A 71 7.15 -2.62 4.51
CA PHE A 71 7.56 -3.13 3.20
C PHE A 71 8.67 -2.28 2.61
N SER A 72 9.58 -2.92 1.86
CA SER A 72 10.58 -2.21 1.08
C SER A 72 9.93 -1.28 0.04
N ARG A 73 10.67 -0.27 -0.41
CA ARG A 73 10.21 0.66 -1.45
C ARG A 73 9.76 -0.07 -2.72
N ALA A 74 10.54 -1.05 -3.17
CA ALA A 74 10.23 -1.81 -4.38
C ALA A 74 8.93 -2.61 -4.23
N HIS A 75 8.75 -3.30 -3.10
CA HIS A 75 7.54 -4.08 -2.83
C HIS A 75 6.30 -3.18 -2.74
N MET A 76 6.41 -2.02 -2.10
CA MET A 76 5.29 -1.06 -2.04
C MET A 76 4.91 -0.55 -3.43
N THR A 77 5.89 -0.16 -4.26
CA THR A 77 5.61 0.31 -5.63
C THR A 77 4.88 -0.74 -6.45
N LEU A 78 5.34 -2.00 -6.40
CA LEU A 78 4.68 -3.12 -7.10
C LEU A 78 3.27 -3.36 -6.57
N LEU A 79 3.08 -3.34 -5.26
CA LEU A 79 1.78 -3.55 -4.63
C LEU A 79 0.78 -2.46 -5.05
N VAL A 80 1.22 -1.20 -5.05
CA VAL A 80 0.39 -0.06 -5.46
C VAL A 80 0.10 -0.10 -6.95
N GLN A 81 1.07 -0.45 -7.79
CA GLN A 81 0.84 -0.67 -9.22
C GLN A 81 -0.21 -1.75 -9.45
N ARG A 82 -0.08 -2.91 -8.79
CA ARG A 82 -1.07 -4.00 -8.87
C ARG A 82 -2.46 -3.54 -8.43
N TRP A 83 -2.54 -2.76 -7.36
CA TRP A 83 -3.81 -2.23 -6.86
C TRP A 83 -4.45 -1.23 -7.84
N VAL A 84 -3.69 -0.28 -8.39
CA VAL A 84 -4.18 0.73 -9.35
C VAL A 84 -4.64 0.08 -10.67
N GLN A 85 -3.97 -0.98 -11.11
CA GLN A 85 -4.33 -1.68 -12.34
C GLN A 85 -5.58 -2.57 -12.21
N GLY A 86 -6.16 -2.72 -11.00
CA GLY A 86 -7.28 -3.62 -10.73
C GLY A 86 -6.95 -5.09 -11.04
N PRO A 87 -7.95 -6.00 -11.17
CA PRO A 87 -7.70 -7.36 -11.66
C PRO A 87 -7.40 -7.35 -13.16
N ARG A 88 -6.41 -6.58 -13.62
CA ARG A 88 -5.73 -6.78 -14.90
C ARG A 88 -4.52 -7.65 -14.68
N LEU A 89 -4.82 -8.87 -14.29
CA LEU A 89 -4.55 -10.05 -15.08
C LEU A 89 -5.61 -11.03 -14.58
N ALA A 90 -6.70 -11.20 -15.34
CA ALA A 90 -7.24 -12.54 -15.44
C ALA A 90 -6.00 -13.43 -15.57
N TRP A 91 -5.83 -14.36 -14.63
CA TRP A 91 -5.00 -15.50 -14.88
C TRP A 91 -5.32 -15.95 -16.31
N LEU A 92 -4.46 -15.65 -17.26
CA LEU A 92 -4.22 -16.62 -18.30
C LEU A 92 -3.65 -17.78 -17.50
N LYS A 93 -4.54 -18.67 -17.04
CA LYS A 93 -4.19 -20.05 -16.72
C LYS A 93 -3.59 -20.58 -18.00
N GLY A 94 -2.29 -20.41 -18.08
CA GLY A 94 -1.49 -20.59 -19.25
C GLY A 94 -0.10 -20.32 -18.75
N THR A 95 0.47 -21.34 -18.12
CA THR A 95 1.92 -21.48 -18.01
C THR A 95 2.51 -20.93 -19.31
N PRO A 96 3.41 -19.92 -19.30
CA PRO A 96 4.10 -19.58 -20.52
C PRO A 96 4.91 -20.81 -20.89
N ALA A 97 4.39 -21.62 -21.83
CA ALA A 97 4.93 -22.93 -22.17
C ALA A 97 6.41 -22.86 -22.60
N ASN A 98 6.91 -21.66 -22.91
CA ASN A 98 8.23 -21.43 -23.49
C ASN A 98 9.08 -20.36 -22.78
N ALA A 99 8.80 -19.97 -21.53
CA ALA A 99 9.57 -18.87 -20.89
C ALA A 99 11.06 -19.19 -20.65
N PHE A 100 11.44 -20.47 -20.64
CA PHE A 100 12.82 -20.92 -20.40
C PHE A 100 13.29 -21.98 -21.42
N ALA A 101 12.88 -21.87 -22.68
CA ALA A 101 13.58 -22.58 -23.75
C ALA A 101 14.95 -21.91 -23.95
N ARG A 102 15.93 -22.33 -23.14
CA ARG A 102 17.34 -21.95 -23.30
C ARG A 102 17.88 -22.64 -24.56
N ARG A 103 18.48 -21.83 -25.44
CA ARG A 103 19.33 -22.27 -26.55
C ARG A 103 20.69 -22.72 -26.03
#